data_AF-A0A2K8M0B9-F1
#
_entry.id   AF-A0A2K8M0B9-F1
#
_cell.length_a   1.000
_cell.length_b   1.000
_cell.length_c   1.000
_cell.angle_alpha   90.00
_cell.angle_beta   90.00
_cell.angle_gamma   90.00
#
_symmetry.space_group_name_H-M   'P 1'
#
loop_
_entity.id
_entity.type
_entity.pdbx_description
1 polymer ?
#
loop_
_entity_poly.entity_id
_entity_poly.type
_entity_poly.pdbx_seq_one_letter_code
_entity_poly.pdbx_strand_id
1 'polypeptide(L)'
;MIRKPVRALIAAAALAITSAVALPAAASADSFYSYDGSTPLSSYAPGTVLKTRTLTYHVFGFPTPVQATQVLYRTADAQGNPTANVTSIVRNPLHSNGKAVSYQSAYDSLDPADAPSRAIAGDVRFGGVLPNAESLLIAPALALGYSVVIPDTEGPTADFAAGPEYGKTTLDSIRAATHAPGTGLTESTEFGLLGYSGGAIATGWASAIAGSYAPEVEKNLVGFAEGGVLVDPAHNLKYVSGSPVWSGVIPMALIGVSRSYGIDLKPYASEYGLKVLAELEHASIADALGHYPGLTWQKLVKPEYADPDSVPPFVDAVNKVNIGSAATPSIPGFIAQASNGALEGTVSNEPGIGGGDGVMVAGDVRALANQYCDTGNTSIEYTQYDALSHSTAVPVWAPAAIAWLNDRFAGKAAPSSCGHIPPGNSLAPEQHTGS
;
A
#
# COMPACT_ATOMS: atom_id res chain seq x y z
N MET A 1 -58.12 -42.39 -8.20
CA MET A 1 -57.83 -42.34 -9.65
C MET A 1 -57.13 -41.03 -9.97
N ILE A 2 -55.90 -41.20 -10.45
CA ILE A 2 -54.98 -40.30 -11.16
C ILE A 2 -55.59 -38.98 -11.66
N ARG A 3 -55.03 -37.82 -11.28
CA ARG A 3 -54.79 -36.69 -12.20
C ARG A 3 -53.51 -35.94 -11.80
N LYS A 4 -52.51 -36.03 -12.69
CA LYS A 4 -51.24 -35.28 -12.69
C LYS A 4 -51.51 -33.79 -12.96
N PRO A 5 -50.70 -32.85 -12.43
CA PRO A 5 -50.73 -31.47 -12.91
C PRO A 5 -50.03 -31.36 -14.27
N VAL A 6 -50.66 -30.60 -15.16
CA VAL A 6 -50.24 -30.26 -16.51
C VAL A 6 -48.97 -29.40 -16.46
N ARG A 7 -47.88 -29.86 -17.08
CA ARG A 7 -46.74 -29.00 -17.42
C ARG A 7 -47.08 -28.26 -18.71
N ALA A 8 -47.33 -26.96 -18.62
CA ALA A 8 -47.37 -26.09 -19.79
C ALA A 8 -45.94 -25.90 -20.31
N LEU A 9 -45.67 -26.37 -21.54
CA LEU A 9 -44.53 -25.92 -22.31
C LEU A 9 -44.83 -24.50 -22.80
N ILE A 10 -44.10 -23.51 -22.28
CA ILE A 10 -43.95 -22.22 -22.96
C ILE A 10 -42.55 -22.24 -23.58
N ALA A 11 -42.49 -22.44 -24.88
CA ALA A 11 -41.29 -22.24 -25.67
C ALA A 11 -41.05 -20.73 -25.79
N ALA A 12 -40.13 -20.19 -24.99
CA ALA A 12 -39.58 -18.87 -25.21
C ALA A 12 -38.39 -19.01 -26.16
N ALA A 13 -38.57 -18.60 -27.42
CA ALA A 13 -37.50 -18.44 -28.37
C ALA A 13 -36.59 -17.29 -27.91
N ALA A 14 -35.40 -17.63 -27.41
CA ALA A 14 -34.37 -16.64 -27.13
C ALA A 14 -33.78 -16.17 -28.47
N LEU A 15 -34.12 -14.94 -28.88
CA LEU A 15 -33.32 -14.21 -29.86
C LEU A 15 -32.00 -13.84 -29.18
N ALA A 16 -30.94 -14.58 -29.49
CA ALA A 16 -29.59 -14.22 -29.12
C ALA A 16 -29.16 -13.02 -29.96
N ILE A 17 -29.28 -11.81 -29.39
CA ILE A 17 -28.53 -10.65 -29.87
C ILE A 17 -27.14 -10.78 -29.24
N THR A 18 -26.23 -11.44 -29.95
CA THR A 18 -24.80 -11.42 -29.62
C THR A 18 -24.25 -10.04 -29.97
N SER A 19 -24.43 -9.07 -29.08
CA SER A 19 -23.57 -7.90 -29.04
C SER A 19 -22.23 -8.35 -28.47
N ALA A 20 -21.32 -8.76 -29.35
CA ALA A 20 -19.91 -8.91 -29.01
C ALA A 20 -19.39 -7.51 -28.65
N VAL A 21 -19.46 -7.16 -27.36
CA VAL A 21 -18.61 -6.10 -26.81
C VAL A 21 -17.21 -6.68 -26.89
N ALA A 22 -16.43 -6.22 -27.87
CA ALA A 22 -15.01 -6.49 -27.89
C ALA A 22 -14.43 -5.90 -26.61
N LEU A 23 -14.11 -6.78 -25.64
CA LEU A 23 -13.23 -6.43 -24.55
C LEU A 23 -11.92 -5.94 -25.18
N PRO A 24 -11.37 -4.78 -24.78
CA PRO A 24 -10.06 -4.37 -25.24
C PRO A 24 -9.08 -5.50 -24.96
N ALA A 25 -8.40 -5.93 -26.02
CA ALA A 25 -7.38 -6.96 -25.96
C ALA A 25 -6.31 -6.56 -24.93
N ALA A 26 -5.92 -7.54 -24.10
CA ALA A 26 -4.69 -7.68 -23.32
C ALA A 26 -3.98 -6.41 -22.84
N ALA A 27 -3.62 -6.39 -21.56
CA ALA A 27 -2.66 -5.49 -20.91
C ALA A 27 -1.20 -5.58 -21.49
N SER A 28 -1.05 -5.95 -22.75
CA SER A 28 0.17 -6.01 -23.57
C SER A 28 0.02 -5.00 -24.72
N ALA A 29 0.80 -3.93 -24.86
CA ALA A 29 1.96 -3.45 -24.12
C ALA A 29 1.89 -1.92 -24.14
N ASP A 30 1.35 -1.32 -23.08
CA ASP A 30 1.38 0.13 -22.94
C ASP A 30 2.82 0.56 -22.64
N SER A 31 3.54 1.00 -23.68
CA SER A 31 4.94 1.39 -23.59
C SER A 31 5.17 2.61 -22.70
N PHE A 32 4.11 3.25 -22.20
CA PHE A 32 4.24 4.31 -21.20
C PHE A 32 4.85 3.80 -19.89
N TYR A 33 4.54 2.56 -19.51
CA TYR A 33 5.00 1.94 -18.25
C TYR A 33 6.44 1.44 -18.29
N SER A 34 7.09 1.47 -19.46
CA SER A 34 8.48 1.06 -19.61
C SER A 34 9.36 2.23 -20.05
N TYR A 35 10.57 2.27 -19.51
CA TYR A 35 11.61 3.15 -20.01
C TYR A 35 12.25 2.53 -21.26
N ASP A 36 12.19 3.23 -22.38
CA ASP A 36 12.70 2.81 -23.70
C ASP A 36 13.79 3.76 -24.24
N GLY A 37 14.29 4.66 -23.40
CA GLY A 37 15.36 5.58 -23.77
C GLY A 37 16.72 4.87 -23.82
N SER A 38 17.64 5.43 -24.63
CA SER A 38 18.99 4.89 -24.79
C SER A 38 19.96 5.28 -23.67
N THR A 39 19.59 6.25 -22.82
CA THR A 39 20.45 6.75 -21.75
C THR A 39 20.21 5.92 -20.49
N PRO A 40 21.24 5.37 -19.83
CA PRO A 40 21.03 4.57 -18.61
C PRO A 40 20.29 5.35 -17.52
N LEU A 41 19.33 4.71 -16.84
CA LEU A 41 18.57 5.32 -15.74
C LEU A 41 19.45 5.86 -14.61
N SER A 42 20.64 5.27 -14.42
CA SER A 42 21.65 5.72 -13.45
C SER A 42 22.19 7.13 -13.72
N SER A 43 22.02 7.65 -14.93
CA SER A 43 22.46 9.01 -15.29
C SER A 43 21.45 10.10 -14.92
N TYR A 44 20.20 9.74 -14.65
CA TYR A 44 19.17 10.69 -14.23
C TYR A 44 19.11 10.77 -12.71
N ALA A 45 18.80 11.95 -12.20
CA ALA A 45 18.52 12.14 -10.79
C ALA A 45 17.18 11.49 -10.39
N PRO A 46 17.03 11.00 -9.15
CA PRO A 46 15.74 10.62 -8.58
C PRO A 46 14.65 11.69 -8.85
N GLY A 47 13.45 11.27 -9.25
CA GLY A 47 12.35 12.17 -9.62
C GLY A 47 12.39 12.77 -11.02
N THR A 48 13.43 12.50 -11.82
CA THR A 48 13.50 13.02 -13.20
C THR A 48 12.32 12.51 -14.03
N VAL A 49 11.61 13.43 -14.70
CA VAL A 49 10.51 13.12 -15.63
C VAL A 49 11.07 12.48 -16.91
N LEU A 50 10.64 11.25 -17.21
CA LEU A 50 11.07 10.48 -18.37
C LEU A 50 10.02 10.51 -19.49
N LYS A 51 8.75 10.35 -19.15
CA LYS A 51 7.60 10.48 -20.07
C LYS A 51 6.44 11.15 -19.35
N THR A 52 5.57 11.80 -20.13
CA THR A 52 4.33 12.38 -19.61
C THR A 52 3.19 12.11 -20.58
N ARG A 53 2.01 11.82 -20.07
CA ARG A 53 0.77 11.80 -20.85
C ARG A 53 -0.37 12.37 -20.04
N THR A 54 -1.38 12.90 -20.72
CA THR A 54 -2.64 13.30 -20.08
C THR A 54 -3.74 12.39 -20.60
N LEU A 55 -4.58 11.88 -19.70
CA LEU A 55 -5.69 11.00 -20.01
C LEU A 55 -6.92 11.35 -19.16
N THR A 56 -8.06 10.79 -19.53
CA THR A 56 -9.28 10.88 -18.74
C THR A 56 -9.17 9.93 -17.54
N TYR A 57 -9.46 10.42 -16.34
CA TYR A 57 -9.51 9.60 -15.13
C TYR A 57 -10.71 8.65 -15.23
N HIS A 58 -10.50 7.36 -15.03
CA HIS A 58 -11.55 6.35 -15.02
C HIS A 58 -11.85 5.84 -13.60
N VAL A 59 -13.10 5.47 -13.36
CA VAL A 59 -13.56 4.77 -12.15
C VAL A 59 -14.30 3.51 -12.59
N PHE A 60 -13.81 2.33 -12.20
CA PHE A 60 -14.28 1.01 -12.64
C PHE A 60 -14.39 0.92 -14.18
N GLY A 61 -13.42 1.49 -14.90
CA GLY A 61 -13.39 1.53 -16.37
C GLY A 61 -14.32 2.57 -17.00
N PHE A 62 -15.12 3.30 -16.23
CA PHE A 62 -15.98 4.37 -16.74
C PHE A 62 -15.24 5.71 -16.73
N PRO A 63 -15.20 6.44 -17.86
CA PRO A 63 -14.54 7.74 -17.91
C PRO A 63 -15.28 8.76 -17.04
N THR A 64 -14.54 9.62 -16.36
CA THR A 64 -15.06 10.74 -15.57
C THR A 64 -14.78 12.08 -16.27
N PRO A 65 -15.37 13.20 -15.83
CA PRO A 65 -15.00 14.54 -16.33
C PRO A 65 -13.60 15.02 -15.88
N VAL A 66 -12.90 14.26 -15.04
CA VAL A 66 -11.60 14.64 -14.47
C VAL A 66 -10.47 14.12 -15.35
N GLN A 67 -9.43 14.94 -15.52
CA GLN A 67 -8.22 14.54 -16.24
C GLN A 67 -7.13 14.15 -15.23
N ALA A 68 -6.30 13.18 -15.62
CA ALA A 68 -5.09 12.81 -14.90
C ALA A 68 -3.86 13.01 -15.80
N THR A 69 -2.79 13.55 -15.22
CA THR A 69 -1.47 13.58 -15.85
C THR A 69 -0.66 12.44 -15.29
N GLN A 70 -0.29 11.48 -16.14
CA GLN A 70 0.63 10.42 -15.76
C GLN A 70 2.05 10.80 -16.12
N VAL A 71 2.97 10.47 -15.22
CA VAL A 71 4.39 10.73 -15.36
C VAL A 71 5.13 9.42 -15.14
N LEU A 72 5.90 9.00 -16.13
CA LEU A 72 6.95 8.00 -15.93
C LEU A 72 8.17 8.76 -15.41
N TYR A 73 8.70 8.39 -14.26
CA TYR A 73 9.81 9.07 -13.60
C TYR A 73 10.88 8.09 -13.16
N ARG A 74 12.11 8.58 -13.05
CA ARG A 74 13.22 7.80 -12.51
C ARG A 74 13.11 7.72 -10.99
N THR A 75 13.22 6.51 -10.44
CA THR A 75 13.30 6.24 -8.99
C THR A 75 14.37 5.19 -8.68
N ALA A 76 14.34 4.59 -7.50
CA ALA A 76 15.18 3.45 -7.13
C ALA A 76 14.38 2.37 -6.39
N ASP A 77 14.75 1.11 -6.62
CA ASP A 77 14.19 -0.05 -5.90
C ASP A 77 14.61 -0.06 -4.41
N ALA A 78 14.16 -1.06 -3.64
CA ALA A 78 14.53 -1.19 -2.23
C ALA A 78 16.05 -1.25 -1.99
N GLN A 79 16.80 -1.85 -2.93
CA GLN A 79 18.27 -2.01 -2.87
C GLN A 79 19.03 -0.75 -3.34
N GLY A 80 18.33 0.24 -3.91
CA GLY A 80 18.91 1.48 -4.42
C GLY A 80 19.31 1.44 -5.89
N ASN A 81 18.97 0.38 -6.63
CA ASN A 81 19.23 0.33 -8.06
C ASN A 81 18.29 1.28 -8.81
N PRO A 82 18.77 2.04 -9.81
CA PRO A 82 17.92 2.93 -10.59
C PRO A 82 16.86 2.17 -11.38
N THR A 83 15.61 2.63 -11.25
CA THR A 83 14.46 2.08 -11.99
C THR A 83 13.54 3.21 -12.47
N ALA A 84 12.51 2.89 -13.25
CA ALA A 84 11.48 3.83 -13.69
C ALA A 84 10.12 3.38 -13.14
N ASN A 85 9.31 4.34 -12.72
CA ASN A 85 7.98 4.08 -12.15
C ASN A 85 6.96 5.13 -12.58
N VAL A 86 5.67 4.87 -12.36
CA VAL A 86 4.57 5.75 -12.77
C VAL A 86 3.89 6.41 -11.56
N THR A 87 3.48 7.67 -11.74
CA THR A 87 2.59 8.38 -10.82
C THR A 87 1.48 9.06 -11.63
N SER A 88 0.30 9.15 -11.03
CA SER A 88 -0.85 9.88 -11.58
C SER A 88 -1.11 11.13 -10.76
N ILE A 89 -1.15 12.29 -11.41
CA ILE A 89 -1.50 13.57 -10.81
C ILE A 89 -2.92 13.92 -11.25
N VAL A 90 -3.82 14.02 -10.28
CA VAL A 90 -5.24 14.31 -10.48
C VAL A 90 -5.55 15.66 -9.87
N ARG A 91 -6.32 16.49 -10.59
CA ARG A 91 -6.77 17.77 -10.04
C ARG A 91 -8.21 18.05 -10.39
N ASN A 92 -8.84 18.86 -9.56
CA ASN A 92 -10.12 19.46 -9.89
C ASN A 92 -9.89 20.63 -10.88
N PRO A 93 -10.48 20.60 -12.10
CA PRO A 93 -10.26 21.65 -13.10
C PRO A 93 -10.95 22.97 -12.74
N LEU A 94 -11.91 22.97 -11.79
CA LEU A 94 -12.71 24.13 -11.42
C LEU A 94 -12.24 24.79 -10.12
N HIS A 95 -11.43 24.10 -9.31
CA HIS A 95 -11.04 24.56 -7.99
C HIS A 95 -9.63 24.06 -7.65
N SER A 96 -8.73 24.97 -7.30
CA SER A 96 -7.40 24.65 -6.78
C SER A 96 -7.08 25.52 -5.58
N ASN A 97 -6.54 24.91 -4.53
CA ASN A 97 -6.05 25.60 -3.34
C ASN A 97 -4.51 25.74 -3.32
N GLY A 98 -3.83 25.32 -4.39
CA GLY A 98 -2.36 25.39 -4.54
C GLY A 98 -1.56 24.36 -3.73
N LYS A 99 -2.23 23.49 -2.97
CA LYS A 99 -1.63 22.44 -2.12
C LYS A 99 -1.91 21.07 -2.72
N ALA A 100 -1.20 20.05 -2.24
CA ALA A 100 -1.35 18.69 -2.75
C ALA A 100 -1.37 17.63 -1.65
N VAL A 101 -2.08 16.54 -1.89
CA VAL A 101 -2.01 15.32 -1.08
C VAL A 101 -1.28 14.26 -1.89
N SER A 102 -0.23 13.68 -1.33
CA SER A 102 0.32 12.42 -1.84
C SER A 102 -0.51 11.31 -1.21
N TYR A 103 -1.26 10.57 -2.04
CA TYR A 103 -2.14 9.48 -1.59
C TYR A 103 -1.52 8.15 -1.97
N GLN A 104 -1.27 7.33 -0.95
CA GLN A 104 -0.71 6.00 -1.10
C GLN A 104 -1.84 4.98 -1.11
N SER A 105 -2.03 4.33 -2.27
CA SER A 105 -3.05 3.30 -2.48
C SER A 105 -2.67 1.99 -1.76
N ALA A 106 -3.66 1.33 -1.16
CA ALA A 106 -3.55 -0.05 -0.66
C ALA A 106 -3.96 -1.06 -1.73
N TYR A 107 -3.33 -1.00 -2.91
CA TYR A 107 -3.68 -1.90 -4.02
C TYR A 107 -3.13 -3.31 -3.83
N ASP A 108 -2.13 -3.47 -2.96
CA ASP A 108 -1.65 -4.72 -2.36
C ASP A 108 -1.61 -5.87 -3.37
N SER A 109 -0.72 -5.79 -4.37
CA SER A 109 -0.67 -6.75 -5.48
C SER A 109 0.75 -7.21 -5.81
N LEU A 110 0.84 -8.39 -6.44
CA LEU A 110 2.07 -8.93 -7.02
C LEU A 110 2.06 -8.84 -8.56
N ASP A 111 1.08 -8.13 -9.14
CA ASP A 111 0.98 -7.84 -10.57
C ASP A 111 1.00 -6.31 -10.81
N PRO A 112 2.03 -5.77 -11.50
CA PRO A 112 2.08 -4.34 -11.82
C PRO A 112 0.94 -3.87 -12.73
N ALA A 113 0.20 -4.78 -13.36
CA ALA A 113 -1.00 -4.41 -14.11
C ALA A 113 -2.21 -4.06 -13.21
N ASP A 114 -2.14 -4.30 -11.91
CA ASP A 114 -3.15 -3.87 -10.92
C ASP A 114 -2.85 -2.50 -10.30
N ALA A 115 -1.73 -1.87 -10.70
CA ALA A 115 -1.28 -0.62 -10.11
C ALA A 115 -2.30 0.53 -10.28
N PRO A 116 -2.34 1.50 -9.34
CA PRO A 116 -3.31 2.60 -9.36
C PRO A 116 -3.34 3.36 -10.68
N SER A 117 -2.19 3.62 -11.30
CA SER A 117 -2.18 4.34 -12.57
C SER A 117 -2.83 3.56 -13.73
N ARG A 118 -2.83 2.21 -13.68
CA ARG A 118 -3.53 1.37 -14.68
C ARG A 118 -5.04 1.48 -14.50
N ALA A 119 -5.52 1.40 -13.26
CA ALA A 119 -6.93 1.62 -12.92
C ALA A 119 -7.40 3.02 -13.38
N ILE A 120 -6.62 4.07 -13.10
CA ILE A 120 -6.90 5.45 -13.52
C ILE A 120 -6.95 5.57 -15.05
N ALA A 121 -6.11 4.82 -15.78
CA ALA A 121 -6.09 4.79 -17.24
C ALA A 121 -7.29 4.06 -17.86
N GLY A 122 -8.08 3.33 -17.06
CA GLY A 122 -9.28 2.61 -17.49
C GLY A 122 -9.15 1.10 -17.57
N ASP A 123 -8.02 0.53 -17.13
CA ASP A 123 -7.85 -0.92 -17.09
C ASP A 123 -8.82 -1.53 -16.05
N VAL A 124 -9.57 -2.55 -16.47
CA VAL A 124 -10.50 -3.28 -15.60
C VAL A 124 -9.92 -4.66 -15.33
N ARG A 125 -9.47 -4.87 -14.09
CA ARG A 125 -8.90 -6.11 -13.58
C ARG A 125 -9.46 -6.39 -12.19
N PHE A 126 -9.43 -7.67 -11.80
CA PHE A 126 -9.92 -8.07 -10.48
C PHE A 126 -9.06 -7.46 -9.36
N GLY A 127 -7.73 -7.49 -9.49
CA GLY A 127 -6.84 -6.82 -8.54
C GLY A 127 -6.95 -5.29 -8.52
N GLY A 128 -7.44 -4.70 -9.61
CA GLY A 128 -7.72 -3.26 -9.68
C GLY A 128 -8.97 -2.80 -8.93
N VAL A 129 -9.73 -3.68 -8.26
CA VAL A 129 -10.98 -3.29 -7.56
C VAL A 129 -10.72 -2.30 -6.42
N LEU A 130 -9.67 -2.53 -5.62
CA LEU A 130 -9.32 -1.67 -4.49
C LEU A 130 -8.92 -0.26 -4.94
N PRO A 131 -7.93 -0.06 -5.84
CA PRO A 131 -7.57 1.28 -6.30
C PRO A 131 -8.74 2.01 -6.99
N ASN A 132 -9.65 1.29 -7.65
CA ASN A 132 -10.88 1.90 -8.17
C ASN A 132 -11.83 2.36 -7.05
N ALA A 133 -12.01 1.58 -5.99
CA ALA A 133 -12.84 1.95 -4.85
C ALA A 133 -12.26 3.13 -4.06
N GLU A 134 -10.94 3.24 -3.97
CA GLU A 134 -10.23 4.36 -3.32
C GLU A 134 -10.47 5.71 -4.00
N SER A 135 -11.01 5.73 -5.22
CA SER A 135 -11.51 6.97 -5.85
C SER A 135 -12.51 7.73 -4.96
N LEU A 136 -13.27 7.01 -4.11
CA LEU A 136 -14.19 7.60 -3.13
C LEU A 136 -13.47 8.23 -1.92
N LEU A 137 -12.28 7.72 -1.58
CA LEU A 137 -11.45 8.24 -0.48
C LEU A 137 -10.69 9.51 -0.89
N ILE A 138 -10.29 9.61 -2.16
CA ILE A 138 -9.59 10.79 -2.70
C ILE A 138 -10.55 11.92 -3.08
N ALA A 139 -11.82 11.61 -3.37
CA ALA A 139 -12.80 12.59 -3.84
C ALA A 139 -12.97 13.81 -2.91
N PRO A 140 -13.02 13.66 -1.57
CA PRO A 140 -13.05 14.81 -0.67
C PRO A 140 -11.82 15.72 -0.79
N ALA A 141 -10.62 15.18 -0.98
CA ALA A 141 -9.41 15.98 -1.18
C ALA A 141 -9.49 16.80 -2.48
N LEU A 142 -9.93 16.18 -3.58
CA LEU A 142 -10.18 16.88 -4.85
C LEU A 142 -11.28 17.95 -4.73
N ALA A 143 -12.33 17.71 -3.95
CA ALA A 143 -13.39 18.68 -3.69
C ALA A 143 -12.87 19.91 -2.92
N LEU A 144 -11.98 19.68 -1.94
CA LEU A 144 -11.27 20.74 -1.19
C LEU A 144 -10.23 21.51 -2.03
N GLY A 145 -10.02 21.12 -3.29
CA GLY A 145 -9.12 21.80 -4.24
C GLY A 145 -7.66 21.35 -4.15
N TYR A 146 -7.37 20.28 -3.40
CA TYR A 146 -6.04 19.68 -3.43
C TYR A 146 -5.81 19.00 -4.78
N SER A 147 -4.60 19.12 -5.31
CA SER A 147 -4.11 18.13 -6.28
C SER A 147 -3.79 16.84 -5.54
N VAL A 148 -4.06 15.69 -6.16
CA VAL A 148 -3.73 14.38 -5.58
C VAL A 148 -2.66 13.71 -6.44
N VAL A 149 -1.54 13.33 -5.81
CA VAL A 149 -0.45 12.58 -6.44
C VAL A 149 -0.54 11.13 -5.97
N ILE A 150 -0.75 10.21 -6.91
CA ILE A 150 -1.01 8.79 -6.66
C ILE A 150 0.09 7.97 -7.34
N PRO A 151 1.20 7.67 -6.63
CA PRO A 151 2.25 6.81 -7.16
C PRO A 151 1.85 5.33 -7.15
N ASP A 152 2.39 4.57 -8.09
CA ASP A 152 2.39 3.11 -8.06
C ASP A 152 3.46 2.65 -7.04
N THR A 153 3.11 2.65 -5.75
CA THR A 153 4.08 2.62 -4.64
C THR A 153 4.98 1.39 -4.62
N GLU A 154 4.51 0.25 -5.12
CA GLU A 154 5.24 -1.03 -5.07
C GLU A 154 6.24 -1.21 -6.21
N GLY A 155 6.45 -0.16 -7.01
CA GLY A 155 7.43 -0.16 -8.09
C GLY A 155 6.97 -0.95 -9.34
N PRO A 156 7.84 -1.05 -10.36
CA PRO A 156 7.47 -1.60 -11.66
C PRO A 156 7.25 -3.12 -11.66
N THR A 157 7.63 -3.82 -10.59
CA THR A 157 7.48 -5.27 -10.41
C THR A 157 6.42 -5.65 -9.38
N ALA A 158 5.75 -4.66 -8.77
CA ALA A 158 4.78 -4.85 -7.69
C ALA A 158 5.38 -5.66 -6.52
N ASP A 159 6.41 -5.10 -5.91
CA ASP A 159 7.15 -5.72 -4.80
C ASP A 159 6.41 -5.49 -3.48
N PHE A 160 5.25 -6.17 -3.33
CA PHE A 160 4.38 -6.01 -2.18
C PHE A 160 5.11 -6.16 -0.83
N ALA A 161 4.77 -5.29 0.12
CA ALA A 161 5.35 -5.16 1.46
C ALA A 161 6.83 -4.72 1.53
N ALA A 162 7.46 -4.34 0.41
CA ALA A 162 8.82 -3.80 0.38
C ALA A 162 8.87 -2.30 0.75
N GLY A 163 8.66 -1.99 2.03
CA GLY A 163 8.53 -0.62 2.51
C GLY A 163 9.62 0.39 2.09
N PRO A 164 10.93 0.04 2.12
CA PRO A 164 11.98 0.95 1.64
C PRO A 164 11.82 1.38 0.17
N GLU A 165 11.27 0.53 -0.69
CA GLU A 165 10.93 0.90 -2.07
C GLU A 165 9.75 1.86 -2.10
N TYR A 166 8.70 1.57 -1.33
CA TYR A 166 7.49 2.40 -1.26
C TYR A 166 7.82 3.85 -0.83
N GLY A 167 8.75 4.01 0.11
CA GLY A 167 9.21 5.33 0.54
C GLY A 167 9.91 6.10 -0.59
N LYS A 168 10.79 5.44 -1.34
CA LYS A 168 11.54 6.07 -2.45
C LYS A 168 10.62 6.43 -3.61
N THR A 169 9.75 5.50 -4.03
CA THR A 169 8.76 5.74 -5.11
C THR A 169 7.83 6.89 -4.74
N THR A 170 7.37 6.96 -3.49
CA THR A 170 6.54 8.08 -3.00
C THR A 170 7.25 9.42 -3.09
N LEU A 171 8.45 9.55 -2.52
CA LEU A 171 9.18 10.83 -2.49
C LEU A 171 9.60 11.29 -3.89
N ASP A 172 10.05 10.36 -4.74
CA ASP A 172 10.41 10.66 -6.12
C ASP A 172 9.19 10.98 -6.99
N SER A 173 8.01 10.45 -6.66
CA SER A 173 6.77 10.85 -7.32
C SER A 173 6.40 12.31 -7.04
N ILE A 174 6.71 12.81 -5.84
CA ILE A 174 6.51 14.22 -5.47
C ILE A 174 7.47 15.10 -6.29
N ARG A 175 8.76 14.73 -6.35
CA ARG A 175 9.74 15.39 -7.22
C ARG A 175 9.22 15.46 -8.65
N ALA A 176 8.89 14.31 -9.23
CA ALA A 176 8.39 14.19 -10.60
C ALA A 176 7.12 15.03 -10.84
N ALA A 177 6.19 15.02 -9.90
CA ALA A 177 4.96 15.80 -10.00
C ALA A 177 5.24 17.31 -10.00
N THR A 178 6.23 17.79 -9.26
CA THR A 178 6.64 19.21 -9.22
C THR A 178 7.47 19.66 -10.42
N HIS A 179 8.09 18.74 -11.15
CA HIS A 179 8.87 19.02 -12.37
C HIS A 179 8.11 18.77 -13.67
N ALA A 180 7.03 17.97 -13.64
CA ALA A 180 6.29 17.62 -14.83
C ALA A 180 5.42 18.79 -15.36
N PRO A 181 5.39 19.00 -16.68
CA PRO A 181 4.57 20.04 -17.27
C PRO A 181 3.08 19.74 -17.08
N GLY A 182 2.28 20.78 -16.85
CA GLY A 182 0.83 20.67 -16.77
C GLY A 182 0.30 20.16 -15.43
N THR A 183 1.14 19.81 -14.45
CA THR A 183 0.72 19.39 -13.09
C THR A 183 0.26 20.56 -12.21
N GLY A 184 0.65 21.79 -12.54
CA GLY A 184 0.35 22.97 -11.72
C GLY A 184 1.00 22.94 -10.34
N LEU A 185 1.89 21.97 -10.09
CA LEU A 185 2.66 21.83 -8.86
C LEU A 185 4.06 22.40 -9.09
N THR A 186 4.69 22.84 -8.01
CA THR A 186 6.05 23.39 -8.03
C THR A 186 6.83 22.87 -6.84
N GLU A 187 8.15 23.09 -6.82
CA GLU A 187 9.00 22.74 -5.67
C GLU A 187 8.66 23.50 -4.37
N SER A 188 7.72 24.45 -4.41
CA SER A 188 7.20 25.17 -3.24
C SER A 188 5.79 24.72 -2.83
N THR A 189 5.18 23.79 -3.57
CA THR A 189 3.88 23.22 -3.22
C THR A 189 4.01 22.46 -1.91
N GLU A 190 3.14 22.76 -0.96
CA GLU A 190 3.01 21.99 0.29
C GLU A 190 2.28 20.67 0.03
N PHE A 191 2.79 19.59 0.64
CA PHE A 191 2.25 18.24 0.53
C PHE A 191 1.88 17.65 1.90
N GLY A 192 0.78 16.91 1.95
CA GLY A 192 0.45 16.00 3.05
C GLY A 192 0.54 14.56 2.55
N LEU A 193 1.11 13.66 3.36
CA LEU A 193 1.15 12.23 3.04
C LEU A 193 -0.08 11.54 3.67
N LEU A 194 -0.73 10.64 2.93
CA LEU A 194 -1.97 9.99 3.35
C LEU A 194 -2.06 8.55 2.83
N GLY A 195 -2.17 7.59 3.75
CA GLY A 195 -2.35 6.18 3.37
C GLY A 195 -2.89 5.32 4.50
N TYR A 196 -3.61 4.26 4.15
CA TYR A 196 -4.17 3.29 5.10
C TYR A 196 -3.77 1.87 4.69
N SER A 197 -3.63 0.94 5.63
CA SER A 197 -3.27 -0.46 5.33
C SER A 197 -1.95 -0.55 4.54
N GLY A 198 -1.90 -1.19 3.37
CA GLY A 198 -0.73 -1.18 2.51
C GLY A 198 -0.25 0.23 2.10
N GLY A 199 -1.18 1.20 1.97
CA GLY A 199 -0.84 2.60 1.76
C GLY A 199 -0.14 3.25 2.96
N ALA A 200 -0.37 2.75 4.18
CA ALA A 200 0.36 3.19 5.37
C ALA A 200 1.83 2.75 5.35
N ILE A 201 2.16 1.62 4.69
CA ILE A 201 3.55 1.20 4.48
C ILE A 201 4.30 2.31 3.73
N ALA A 202 3.72 2.79 2.63
CA ALA A 202 4.33 3.83 1.82
C ALA A 202 4.41 5.17 2.55
N THR A 203 3.34 5.54 3.27
CA THR A 203 3.26 6.79 4.04
C THR A 203 4.32 6.82 5.14
N GLY A 204 4.39 5.75 5.95
CA GLY A 204 5.35 5.60 7.03
C GLY A 204 6.78 5.62 6.51
N TRP A 205 7.13 4.77 5.54
CA TRP A 205 8.49 4.71 5.00
C TRP A 205 8.91 6.01 4.29
N ALA A 206 8.01 6.66 3.55
CA ALA A 206 8.30 7.97 2.95
C ALA A 206 8.60 9.01 4.03
N SER A 207 7.80 9.06 5.11
CA SER A 207 8.02 10.00 6.21
C SER A 207 9.34 9.73 6.96
N ALA A 208 9.68 8.45 7.17
CA ALA A 208 10.89 8.03 7.89
C ALA A 208 12.18 8.37 7.13
N ILE A 209 12.17 8.23 5.80
CA ILE A 209 13.37 8.47 4.98
C ILE A 209 13.45 9.88 4.39
N ALA A 210 12.37 10.68 4.46
CA ALA A 210 12.26 12.00 3.82
C ALA A 210 13.50 12.87 4.03
N GLY A 211 13.92 13.10 5.27
CA GLY A 211 15.06 14.00 5.56
C GLY A 211 16.41 13.51 5.06
N SER A 212 16.62 12.20 4.93
CA SER A 212 17.88 11.64 4.43
C SER A 212 17.90 11.45 2.91
N TYR A 213 16.74 11.15 2.31
CA TYR A 213 16.61 10.79 0.90
C TYR A 213 16.15 11.95 0.01
N ALA A 214 15.24 12.78 0.53
CA ALA A 214 14.64 13.91 -0.18
C ALA A 214 14.39 15.11 0.74
N PRO A 215 15.45 15.69 1.34
CA PRO A 215 15.31 16.81 2.28
C PRO A 215 14.62 18.03 1.65
N GLU A 216 14.76 18.22 0.34
CA GLU A 216 14.06 19.27 -0.41
C GLU A 216 12.58 18.98 -0.65
N VAL A 217 12.13 17.72 -0.53
CA VAL A 217 10.71 17.37 -0.46
C VAL A 217 10.21 17.52 0.99
N GLU A 218 10.97 17.01 1.97
CA GLU A 218 10.64 17.06 3.39
C GLU A 218 10.27 18.48 3.86
N LYS A 219 11.03 19.49 3.43
CA LYS A 219 10.77 20.91 3.78
C LYS A 219 9.36 21.41 3.44
N ASN A 220 8.68 20.75 2.50
CA ASN A 220 7.34 21.10 2.03
C ASN A 220 6.27 20.10 2.53
N LEU A 221 6.65 19.10 3.32
CA LEU A 221 5.71 18.17 3.93
C LEU A 221 5.10 18.80 5.18
N VAL A 222 3.77 18.96 5.21
CA VAL A 222 3.06 19.52 6.36
C VAL A 222 2.81 18.48 7.46
N GLY A 223 2.93 17.20 7.12
CA GLY A 223 2.77 16.06 8.01
C GLY A 223 2.37 14.79 7.25
N PHE A 224 2.30 13.68 7.97
CA PHE A 224 1.79 12.40 7.48
C PHE A 224 0.60 11.94 8.30
N ALA A 225 -0.38 11.32 7.63
CA ALA A 225 -1.53 10.70 8.27
C ALA A 225 -1.66 9.26 7.78
N GLU A 226 -1.55 8.31 8.69
CA GLU A 226 -1.57 6.89 8.39
C GLU A 226 -2.49 6.10 9.32
N GLY A 227 -2.95 4.94 8.87
CA GLY A 227 -3.72 4.05 9.73
C GLY A 227 -3.68 2.59 9.30
N GLY A 228 -3.92 1.67 10.25
CA GLY A 228 -3.78 0.23 9.99
C GLY A 228 -2.34 -0.09 9.58
N VAL A 229 -1.38 0.27 10.43
CA VAL A 229 0.04 0.39 10.05
C VAL A 229 0.76 -0.96 10.21
N LEU A 230 1.43 -1.41 9.15
CA LEU A 230 2.38 -2.53 9.22
C LEU A 230 3.71 -2.03 9.78
N VAL A 231 4.07 -2.48 10.99
CA VAL A 231 5.29 -2.04 11.67
C VAL A 231 6.38 -3.11 11.61
N ASP A 232 6.07 -4.29 12.12
CA ASP A 232 6.98 -5.43 12.20
C ASP A 232 6.41 -6.62 11.40
N PRO A 233 6.89 -6.86 10.18
CA PRO A 233 6.36 -7.94 9.35
C PRO A 233 6.57 -9.35 9.93
N ALA A 234 7.55 -9.55 10.83
CA ALA A 234 7.76 -10.84 11.49
C ALA A 234 6.69 -11.11 12.56
N HIS A 235 6.30 -10.07 13.29
CA HIS A 235 5.13 -10.13 14.18
C HIS A 235 3.84 -10.36 13.41
N ASN A 236 3.63 -9.68 12.28
CA ASN A 236 2.46 -9.88 11.44
C ASN A 236 2.35 -11.31 10.89
N LEU A 237 3.48 -11.95 10.52
CA LEU A 237 3.52 -13.36 10.12
C LEU A 237 2.91 -14.28 11.19
N LYS A 238 3.22 -14.02 12.46
CA LYS A 238 2.69 -14.75 13.62
C LYS A 238 1.21 -14.39 13.85
N TYR A 239 0.87 -13.10 13.79
CA TYR A 239 -0.47 -12.59 14.07
C TYR A 239 -1.57 -13.13 13.13
N VAL A 240 -1.35 -13.12 11.81
CA VAL A 240 -2.35 -13.58 10.84
C VAL A 240 -2.27 -15.09 10.55
N SER A 241 -1.34 -15.79 11.21
CA SER A 241 -1.15 -17.24 11.08
C SER A 241 -2.43 -17.99 11.45
N GLY A 242 -2.93 -18.80 10.53
CA GLY A 242 -4.14 -19.59 10.74
C GLY A 242 -5.45 -18.81 10.59
N SER A 243 -5.41 -17.51 10.28
CA SER A 243 -6.61 -16.72 9.99
C SER A 243 -7.45 -17.38 8.88
N PRO A 244 -8.79 -17.38 8.97
CA PRO A 244 -9.66 -17.88 7.90
C PRO A 244 -9.73 -16.91 6.70
N VAL A 245 -9.36 -15.63 6.90
CA VAL A 245 -9.50 -14.57 5.89
C VAL A 245 -8.16 -14.05 5.43
N TRP A 246 -7.25 -13.72 6.36
CA TRP A 246 -6.05 -12.92 6.09
C TRP A 246 -4.76 -13.72 5.89
N SER A 247 -4.79 -15.03 6.12
CA SER A 247 -3.61 -15.89 6.05
C SER A 247 -2.95 -15.92 4.66
N GLY A 248 -3.70 -15.63 3.59
CA GLY A 248 -3.18 -15.51 2.23
C GLY A 248 -2.21 -14.33 2.02
N VAL A 249 -2.21 -13.34 2.91
CA VAL A 249 -1.27 -12.21 2.87
C VAL A 249 0.16 -12.66 3.18
N ILE A 250 0.34 -13.73 3.98
CA ILE A 250 1.65 -14.28 4.33
C ILE A 250 2.48 -14.61 3.09
N PRO A 251 2.05 -15.54 2.22
CA PRO A 251 2.82 -15.86 1.02
C PRO A 251 2.93 -14.68 0.05
N MET A 252 1.95 -13.77 0.01
CA MET A 252 2.07 -12.57 -0.83
C MET A 252 3.25 -11.68 -0.40
N ALA A 253 3.32 -11.33 0.89
CA ALA A 253 4.40 -10.51 1.44
C ALA A 253 5.76 -11.21 1.28
N LEU A 254 5.82 -12.54 1.46
CA LEU A 254 7.05 -13.31 1.22
C LEU A 254 7.51 -13.20 -0.24
N ILE A 255 6.60 -13.30 -1.21
CA ILE A 255 6.94 -13.16 -2.64
C ILE A 255 7.44 -11.74 -2.94
N GLY A 256 6.69 -10.71 -2.53
CA GLY A 256 7.02 -9.31 -2.83
C GLY A 256 8.36 -8.87 -2.22
N VAL A 257 8.57 -9.15 -0.93
CA VAL A 257 9.85 -8.88 -0.27
C VAL A 257 10.98 -9.71 -0.88
N SER A 258 10.73 -10.96 -1.28
CA SER A 258 11.77 -11.77 -1.93
C SER A 258 12.17 -11.24 -3.30
N ARG A 259 11.23 -10.71 -4.09
CA ARG A 259 11.54 -10.01 -5.36
C ARG A 259 12.43 -8.82 -5.12
N SER A 260 12.06 -7.98 -4.15
CA SER A 260 12.75 -6.73 -3.85
C SER A 260 14.20 -6.94 -3.40
N TYR A 261 14.51 -8.08 -2.77
CA TYR A 261 15.86 -8.42 -2.30
C TYR A 261 16.54 -9.57 -3.03
N GLY A 262 15.96 -10.09 -4.12
CA GLY A 262 16.55 -11.17 -4.93
C GLY A 262 16.69 -12.51 -4.19
N ILE A 263 15.73 -12.85 -3.34
CA ILE A 263 15.73 -14.06 -2.52
C ILE A 263 15.02 -15.21 -3.24
N ASP A 264 15.63 -16.39 -3.26
CA ASP A 264 14.98 -17.62 -3.70
C ASP A 264 14.38 -18.38 -2.50
N LEU A 265 13.05 -18.44 -2.43
CA LEU A 265 12.30 -19.16 -1.40
C LEU A 265 12.21 -20.68 -1.65
N LYS A 266 12.46 -21.15 -2.88
CA LYS A 266 12.26 -22.56 -3.27
C LYS A 266 13.07 -23.56 -2.42
N PRO A 267 14.31 -23.27 -1.99
CA PRO A 267 15.05 -24.18 -1.11
C PRO A 267 14.38 -24.44 0.24
N TYR A 268 13.55 -23.52 0.73
CA TYR A 268 12.93 -23.57 2.06
C TYR A 268 11.47 -24.06 2.00
N ALA A 269 10.82 -23.90 0.86
CA ALA A 269 9.41 -24.22 0.68
C ALA A 269 9.12 -25.73 0.73
N SER A 270 7.98 -26.08 1.33
CA SER A 270 7.39 -27.42 1.20
C SER A 270 6.82 -27.63 -0.20
N GLU A 271 6.39 -28.85 -0.55
CA GLU A 271 5.69 -29.09 -1.82
C GLU A 271 4.42 -28.23 -1.94
N TYR A 272 3.67 -28.09 -0.85
CA TYR A 272 2.50 -27.21 -0.81
C TYR A 272 2.90 -25.74 -0.92
N GLY A 273 3.97 -25.32 -0.23
CA GLY A 273 4.52 -23.96 -0.35
C GLY A 273 4.92 -23.60 -1.77
N LEU A 274 5.61 -24.49 -2.48
CA LEU A 274 5.97 -24.28 -3.88
C LEU A 274 4.73 -24.05 -4.77
N LYS A 275 3.65 -24.80 -4.52
CA LYS A 275 2.38 -24.61 -5.21
C LYS A 275 1.76 -23.23 -4.90
N VAL A 276 1.68 -22.86 -3.63
CA VAL A 276 1.12 -21.56 -3.20
C VAL A 276 1.94 -20.40 -3.77
N LEU A 277 3.27 -20.48 -3.72
CA LEU A 277 4.16 -19.45 -4.26
C LEU A 277 3.98 -19.27 -5.77
N ALA A 278 3.77 -20.35 -6.52
CA ALA A 278 3.51 -20.29 -7.95
C ALA A 278 2.10 -19.75 -8.27
N GLU A 279 1.08 -20.11 -7.47
CA GLU A 279 -0.29 -19.61 -7.65
C GLU A 279 -0.40 -18.10 -7.39
N LEU A 280 0.36 -17.59 -6.41
CA LEU A 280 0.31 -16.19 -6.00
C LEU A 280 1.33 -15.29 -6.70
N GLU A 281 2.09 -15.81 -7.67
CA GLU A 281 3.14 -15.03 -8.35
C GLU A 281 2.61 -13.71 -8.94
N HIS A 282 1.36 -13.65 -9.39
CA HIS A 282 0.74 -12.42 -9.91
C HIS A 282 -0.63 -12.15 -9.26
N ALA A 283 -0.76 -12.46 -7.98
CA ALA A 283 -2.01 -12.31 -7.26
C ALA A 283 -2.15 -10.91 -6.62
N SER A 284 -3.39 -10.43 -6.60
CA SER A 284 -3.79 -9.29 -5.78
C SER A 284 -4.28 -9.72 -4.40
N ILE A 285 -4.44 -8.77 -3.48
CA ILE A 285 -5.04 -9.02 -2.17
C ILE A 285 -6.45 -9.64 -2.31
N ALA A 286 -7.21 -9.24 -3.33
CA ALA A 286 -8.53 -9.79 -3.62
C ALA A 286 -8.47 -11.26 -4.04
N ASP A 287 -7.36 -11.71 -4.65
CA ASP A 287 -7.12 -13.11 -4.98
C ASP A 287 -6.70 -13.95 -3.76
N ALA A 288 -6.17 -13.33 -2.71
CA ALA A 288 -5.69 -14.04 -1.52
C ALA A 288 -6.74 -14.14 -0.39
N LEU A 289 -7.58 -13.11 -0.24
CA LEU A 289 -8.52 -13.02 0.88
C LEU A 289 -9.53 -14.17 0.90
N GLY A 290 -9.55 -14.93 2.00
CA GLY A 290 -10.46 -16.06 2.20
C GLY A 290 -10.15 -17.31 1.36
N HIS A 291 -9.13 -17.30 0.50
CA HIS A 291 -8.79 -18.45 -0.36
C HIS A 291 -7.78 -19.43 0.27
N TYR A 292 -7.10 -19.02 1.35
CA TYR A 292 -6.13 -19.86 2.06
C TYR A 292 -6.46 -20.06 3.56
N PRO A 293 -7.70 -20.41 3.93
CA PRO A 293 -8.13 -20.43 5.32
C PRO A 293 -7.28 -21.39 6.17
N GLY A 294 -6.76 -20.89 7.30
CA GLY A 294 -5.94 -21.69 8.19
C GLY A 294 -4.52 -21.94 7.68
N LEU A 295 -4.06 -21.23 6.65
CA LEU A 295 -2.67 -21.26 6.21
C LEU A 295 -1.75 -20.73 7.32
N THR A 296 -0.63 -21.42 7.54
CA THR A 296 0.41 -21.04 8.51
C THR A 296 1.77 -21.13 7.85
N TRP A 297 2.78 -20.49 8.45
CA TRP A 297 4.18 -20.62 8.02
C TRP A 297 4.62 -22.08 7.85
N GLN A 298 4.33 -22.95 8.83
CA GLN A 298 4.75 -24.36 8.83
C GLN A 298 4.13 -25.17 7.70
N LYS A 299 3.03 -24.71 7.09
CA LYS A 299 2.47 -25.34 5.88
C LYS A 299 3.25 -24.95 4.63
N LEU A 300 3.83 -23.75 4.59
CA LEU A 300 4.57 -23.21 3.45
C LEU A 300 6.01 -23.73 3.37
N VAL A 301 6.61 -24.12 4.48
CA VAL A 301 8.04 -24.48 4.56
C VAL A 301 8.27 -25.93 4.91
N LYS A 302 9.48 -26.44 4.62
CA LYS A 302 9.91 -27.78 5.04
C LYS A 302 10.00 -27.87 6.57
N PRO A 303 9.85 -29.07 7.17
CA PRO A 303 9.84 -29.22 8.63
C PRO A 303 11.07 -28.67 9.36
N GLU A 304 12.25 -28.74 8.75
CA GLU A 304 13.49 -28.18 9.31
C GLU A 304 13.49 -26.65 9.41
N TYR A 305 12.58 -25.97 8.71
CA TYR A 305 12.41 -24.52 8.69
C TYR A 305 11.13 -24.05 9.40
N ALA A 306 10.53 -24.91 10.25
CA ALA A 306 9.26 -24.61 10.94
C ALA A 306 9.32 -23.37 11.84
N ASP A 307 10.52 -23.02 12.31
CA ASP A 307 10.85 -21.74 12.93
C ASP A 307 11.26 -20.73 11.83
N PRO A 308 10.54 -19.61 11.63
CA PRO A 308 10.91 -18.61 10.62
C PRO A 308 12.35 -18.12 10.75
N ASP A 309 12.86 -18.02 11.97
CA ASP A 309 14.19 -17.48 12.27
C ASP A 309 15.33 -18.44 11.86
N SER A 310 14.98 -19.66 11.50
CA SER A 310 15.90 -20.67 10.95
C SER A 310 16.12 -20.51 9.44
N VAL A 311 15.45 -19.56 8.79
CA VAL A 311 15.61 -19.22 7.38
C VAL A 311 16.41 -17.91 7.29
N PRO A 312 17.74 -17.95 7.09
CA PRO A 312 18.57 -16.74 7.08
C PRO A 312 18.11 -15.64 6.12
N PRO A 313 17.74 -15.92 4.85
CA PRO A 313 17.30 -14.85 3.97
C PRO A 313 15.95 -14.24 4.40
N PHE A 314 15.11 -14.95 5.15
CA PHE A 314 13.90 -14.38 5.73
C PHE A 314 14.25 -13.37 6.82
N VAL A 315 15.10 -13.75 7.79
CA VAL A 315 15.54 -12.86 8.88
C VAL A 315 16.21 -11.60 8.33
N ASP A 316 17.11 -11.76 7.35
CA ASP A 316 17.81 -10.63 6.74
C ASP A 316 16.86 -9.68 5.98
N ALA A 317 15.80 -10.20 5.38
CA ALA A 317 14.84 -9.41 4.62
C ALA A 317 13.81 -8.73 5.53
N VAL A 318 13.23 -9.47 6.47
CA VAL A 318 12.18 -8.98 7.37
C VAL A 318 12.70 -7.82 8.23
N ASN A 319 13.96 -7.87 8.65
CA ASN A 319 14.61 -6.79 9.38
C ASN A 319 14.83 -5.53 8.52
N LYS A 320 14.96 -5.65 7.19
CA LYS A 320 15.08 -4.49 6.28
C LYS A 320 13.73 -3.80 6.04
N VAL A 321 12.63 -4.52 6.21
CA VAL A 321 11.26 -4.00 6.03
C VAL A 321 10.54 -3.71 7.35
N ASN A 322 11.21 -3.92 8.49
CA ASN A 322 10.74 -3.49 9.81
C ASN A 322 10.95 -1.97 9.98
N ILE A 323 9.87 -1.20 9.95
CA ILE A 323 9.95 0.27 10.08
C ILE A 323 10.36 0.71 11.49
N GLY A 324 10.23 -0.16 12.49
CA GLY A 324 10.78 0.07 13.83
C GLY A 324 12.31 0.24 13.84
N SER A 325 13.01 -0.26 12.81
CA SER A 325 14.44 -0.04 12.61
C SER A 325 14.78 1.19 11.76
N ALA A 326 13.76 1.88 11.21
CA ALA A 326 13.95 3.08 10.41
C ALA A 326 14.15 4.33 11.29
N ALA A 327 14.60 5.41 10.66
CA ALA A 327 14.73 6.70 11.34
C ALA A 327 13.36 7.27 11.73
N THR A 328 13.35 8.08 12.79
CA THR A 328 12.16 8.83 13.22
C THR A 328 11.86 9.95 12.22
N PRO A 329 10.62 10.04 11.69
CA PRO A 329 10.20 11.16 10.87
C PRO A 329 10.35 12.48 11.63
N SER A 330 10.81 13.55 10.97
CA SER A 330 10.94 14.88 11.58
C SER A 330 9.64 15.72 11.52
N ILE A 331 8.75 15.35 10.61
CA ILE A 331 7.47 16.03 10.35
C ILE A 331 6.36 15.54 11.29
N PRO A 332 5.33 16.35 11.59
CA PRO A 332 4.20 15.90 12.42
C PRO A 332 3.50 14.66 11.85
N GLY A 333 2.95 13.82 12.73
CA GLY A 333 2.29 12.56 12.35
C GLY A 333 0.95 12.34 13.03
N PHE A 334 -0.02 11.81 12.29
CA PHE A 334 -1.25 11.22 12.81
C PHE A 334 -1.27 9.72 12.51
N ILE A 335 -1.19 8.90 13.56
CA ILE A 335 -1.13 7.44 13.48
C ILE A 335 -2.40 6.88 14.11
N ALA A 336 -3.18 6.13 13.33
CA ALA A 336 -4.40 5.51 13.83
C ALA A 336 -4.39 3.98 13.73
N GLN A 337 -4.98 3.30 14.71
CA GLN A 337 -4.99 1.84 14.73
C GLN A 337 -6.29 1.28 15.30
N ALA A 338 -6.95 0.39 14.58
CA ALA A 338 -8.04 -0.42 15.13
C ALA A 338 -7.48 -1.56 16.01
N SER A 339 -8.30 -2.19 16.85
CA SER A 339 -7.84 -3.32 17.66
C SER A 339 -8.87 -4.42 17.91
N ASN A 340 -9.95 -4.46 17.12
CA ASN A 340 -10.97 -5.51 17.20
C ASN A 340 -10.91 -6.51 16.03
N GLY A 341 -9.75 -7.16 15.88
CA GLY A 341 -9.50 -8.13 14.80
C GLY A 341 -10.41 -9.35 14.78
N ALA A 342 -11.10 -9.64 15.88
CA ALA A 342 -12.10 -10.72 15.95
C ALA A 342 -13.21 -10.55 14.89
N LEU A 343 -13.57 -9.31 14.54
CA LEU A 343 -14.56 -9.02 13.49
C LEU A 343 -14.08 -9.42 12.09
N GLU A 344 -12.78 -9.62 11.90
CA GLU A 344 -12.17 -10.01 10.63
C GLU A 344 -11.57 -11.42 10.65
N GLY A 345 -11.91 -12.19 11.69
CA GLY A 345 -11.51 -13.60 11.80
C GLY A 345 -10.10 -13.82 12.34
N THR A 346 -9.37 -12.76 12.70
CA THR A 346 -8.03 -12.89 13.29
C THR A 346 -8.08 -12.54 14.78
N VAL A 347 -7.86 -13.55 15.61
CA VAL A 347 -7.70 -13.40 17.06
C VAL A 347 -6.36 -13.99 17.43
N SER A 348 -5.53 -13.19 18.08
CA SER A 348 -4.25 -13.63 18.62
C SER A 348 -4.13 -13.21 20.08
N ASN A 349 -3.63 -14.13 20.88
CA ASN A 349 -3.17 -13.93 22.23
C ASN A 349 -1.71 -14.39 22.37
N GLU A 350 -1.00 -14.47 21.24
CA GLU A 350 0.39 -14.93 21.21
C GLU A 350 1.26 -13.99 22.06
N PRO A 351 2.03 -14.53 23.02
CA PRO A 351 2.91 -13.72 23.86
C PRO A 351 3.87 -12.88 23.03
N GLY A 352 3.96 -11.59 23.34
CA GLY A 352 4.83 -10.64 22.61
C GLY A 352 4.19 -10.01 21.36
N ILE A 353 3.08 -10.56 20.85
CA ILE A 353 2.33 -10.02 19.71
C ILE A 353 1.02 -9.39 20.20
N GLY A 354 0.18 -10.18 20.86
CA GLY A 354 -1.14 -9.78 21.33
C GLY A 354 -2.16 -9.59 20.20
N GLY A 355 -3.11 -8.67 20.42
CA GLY A 355 -4.21 -8.38 19.50
C GLY A 355 -3.89 -7.30 18.46
N GLY A 356 -4.83 -7.09 17.56
CA GLY A 356 -4.68 -6.19 16.41
C GLY A 356 -6.02 -5.89 15.76
N ASP A 357 -6.00 -5.25 14.60
CA ASP A 357 -7.22 -4.86 13.88
C ASP A 357 -7.82 -5.97 13.01
N GLY A 358 -7.17 -7.13 12.92
CA GLY A 358 -7.53 -8.21 12.01
C GLY A 358 -6.38 -8.58 11.06
N VAL A 359 -5.49 -7.61 10.81
CA VAL A 359 -4.35 -7.72 9.89
C VAL A 359 -3.07 -7.22 10.54
N MET A 360 -3.12 -6.06 11.18
CA MET A 360 -1.98 -5.35 11.79
C MET A 360 -2.02 -5.42 13.31
N VAL A 361 -0.84 -5.47 13.93
CA VAL A 361 -0.68 -5.68 15.37
C VAL A 361 -0.75 -4.35 16.13
N ALA A 362 -1.76 -4.17 16.98
CA ALA A 362 -1.98 -2.90 17.67
C ALA A 362 -0.87 -2.56 18.68
N GLY A 363 -0.24 -3.58 19.27
CA GLY A 363 0.93 -3.40 20.14
C GLY A 363 2.14 -2.82 19.40
N ASP A 364 2.38 -3.21 18.16
CA ASP A 364 3.53 -2.73 17.38
C ASP A 364 3.33 -1.27 16.96
N VAL A 365 2.12 -0.88 16.57
CA VAL A 365 1.81 0.52 16.21
C VAL A 365 1.95 1.47 17.42
N ARG A 366 1.53 1.03 18.61
CA ARG A 366 1.78 1.78 19.84
C ARG A 366 3.28 1.91 20.13
N ALA A 367 4.05 0.85 19.89
CA ALA A 367 5.50 0.88 20.09
C ALA A 367 6.17 1.86 19.12
N LEU A 368 5.77 1.86 17.85
CA LEU A 368 6.31 2.77 16.84
C LEU A 368 6.03 4.23 17.18
N ALA A 369 4.78 4.54 17.57
CA ALA A 369 4.41 5.90 17.95
C ALA A 369 5.14 6.38 19.21
N ASN A 370 5.31 5.52 20.23
CA ASN A 370 6.13 5.82 21.40
C ASN A 370 7.61 6.02 21.01
N GLN A 371 8.15 5.14 20.18
CA GLN A 371 9.53 5.25 19.70
C GLN A 371 9.76 6.62 19.04
N TYR A 372 8.88 7.03 18.12
CA TYR A 372 8.98 8.36 17.47
C TYR A 372 8.98 9.51 18.48
N CYS A 373 8.13 9.45 19.51
CA CYS A 373 8.13 10.41 20.60
C CYS A 373 9.47 10.44 21.36
N ASP A 374 9.99 9.26 21.72
CA ASP A 374 11.17 9.10 22.57
C ASP A 374 12.49 9.46 21.84
N THR A 375 12.52 9.31 20.52
CA THR A 375 13.73 9.53 19.70
C THR A 375 13.73 10.85 18.92
N GLY A 376 12.74 11.72 19.11
CA GLY A 376 12.86 13.14 18.76
C GLY A 376 11.62 13.83 18.17
N ASN A 377 10.59 13.10 17.77
CA ASN A 377 9.37 13.69 17.22
C ASN A 377 8.28 13.82 18.28
N THR A 378 8.18 15.01 18.85
CA THR A 378 7.17 15.31 19.89
C THR A 378 5.78 15.69 19.31
N SER A 379 5.61 15.64 17.99
CA SER A 379 4.39 16.03 17.26
C SER A 379 3.66 14.83 16.65
N ILE A 380 3.56 13.74 17.43
CA ILE A 380 2.85 12.52 17.06
C ILE A 380 1.51 12.46 17.78
N GLU A 381 0.42 12.50 17.03
CA GLU A 381 -0.91 12.15 17.51
C GLU A 381 -1.17 10.68 17.23
N TYR A 382 -1.56 9.94 18.27
CA TYR A 382 -1.93 8.53 18.17
C TYR A 382 -3.39 8.34 18.59
N THR A 383 -4.16 7.60 17.79
CA THR A 383 -5.55 7.23 18.07
C THR A 383 -5.77 5.73 17.92
N GLN A 384 -6.33 5.07 18.94
CA GLN A 384 -6.75 3.68 18.87
C GLN A 384 -8.28 3.55 18.81
N TYR A 385 -8.80 2.70 17.92
CA TYR A 385 -10.22 2.40 17.80
C TYR A 385 -10.54 1.00 18.32
N ASP A 386 -10.81 0.90 19.63
CA ASP A 386 -10.94 -0.40 20.32
C ASP A 386 -12.09 -1.27 19.82
N ALA A 387 -13.17 -0.66 19.32
CA ALA A 387 -14.37 -1.36 18.87
C ALA A 387 -14.32 -1.74 17.39
N LEU A 388 -13.39 -1.17 16.62
CA LEU A 388 -13.34 -1.31 15.16
C LEU A 388 -12.24 -2.31 14.75
N SER A 389 -12.46 -2.92 13.61
CA SER A 389 -11.51 -3.75 12.87
C SER A 389 -10.81 -2.94 11.78
N HIS A 390 -9.90 -3.58 11.05
CA HIS A 390 -9.10 -2.99 10.00
C HIS A 390 -9.96 -2.28 8.95
N SER A 391 -10.96 -2.95 8.40
CA SER A 391 -11.87 -2.44 7.37
C SER A 391 -12.91 -1.48 7.92
N THR A 392 -13.41 -1.72 9.14
CA THR A 392 -14.47 -0.88 9.75
C THR A 392 -13.94 0.43 10.32
N ALA A 393 -12.62 0.56 10.51
CA ALA A 393 -11.98 1.80 10.91
C ALA A 393 -11.81 2.82 9.77
N VAL A 394 -11.68 2.38 8.51
CA VAL A 394 -11.53 3.27 7.33
C VAL A 394 -12.54 4.42 7.28
N PRO A 395 -13.87 4.20 7.41
CA PRO A 395 -14.85 5.29 7.33
C PRO A 395 -14.77 6.30 8.48
N VAL A 396 -14.12 5.95 9.59
CA VAL A 396 -13.86 6.84 10.73
C VAL A 396 -12.51 7.55 10.57
N TRP A 397 -11.49 6.81 10.15
CA TRP A 397 -10.13 7.32 9.97
C TRP A 397 -10.02 8.31 8.82
N ALA A 398 -10.54 7.99 7.63
CA ALA A 398 -10.35 8.80 6.43
C ALA A 398 -10.78 10.28 6.61
N PRO A 399 -11.99 10.59 7.13
CA PRO A 399 -12.36 11.99 7.39
C PRO A 399 -11.50 12.64 8.50
N ALA A 400 -11.09 11.89 9.52
CA ALA A 400 -10.22 12.39 10.59
C ALA A 400 -8.82 12.75 10.07
N ALA A 401 -8.22 11.88 9.26
CA ALA A 401 -6.92 12.09 8.63
C ALA A 401 -6.92 13.31 7.70
N ILE A 402 -7.95 13.48 6.87
CA ILE A 402 -8.12 14.66 6.02
C ILE A 402 -8.28 15.93 6.86
N ALA A 403 -9.10 15.89 7.92
CA ALA A 403 -9.27 17.02 8.82
C ALA A 403 -7.95 17.40 9.52
N TRP A 404 -7.19 16.41 9.97
CA TRP A 404 -5.88 16.60 10.58
C TRP A 404 -4.88 17.25 9.62
N LEU A 405 -4.81 16.76 8.37
CA LEU A 405 -3.97 17.35 7.31
C LEU A 405 -4.41 18.78 6.97
N ASN A 406 -5.72 19.05 6.89
CA ASN A 406 -6.24 20.41 6.68
C ASN A 406 -5.73 21.38 7.75
N ASP A 407 -5.66 20.94 9.00
CA ASP A 407 -5.12 21.74 10.09
C ASP A 407 -3.61 22.00 9.93
N ARG A 408 -2.84 21.02 9.43
CA ARG A 408 -1.41 21.20 9.10
C ARG A 408 -1.22 22.20 7.97
N PHE A 409 -1.98 22.05 6.88
CA PHE A 409 -1.98 22.97 5.74
C PHE A 409 -2.39 24.40 6.12
N ALA A 410 -3.20 24.57 7.17
CA ALA A 410 -3.59 25.86 7.72
C ALA A 410 -2.57 26.42 8.73
N GLY A 411 -1.44 25.75 8.95
CA GLY A 411 -0.39 26.18 9.88
C GLY A 411 -0.76 26.07 11.35
N LYS A 412 -1.76 25.27 11.71
CA LYS A 412 -2.08 25.03 13.14
C LYS A 412 -0.99 24.17 13.77
N ALA A 413 -0.76 24.30 15.07
CA ALA A 413 0.19 23.45 15.80
C ALA A 413 -0.31 21.99 15.86
N ALA A 414 0.60 21.02 15.82
CA ALA A 414 0.24 19.60 15.83
C ALA A 414 -0.17 19.18 17.24
N PRO A 415 -1.31 18.49 17.41
CA PRO A 415 -1.57 17.80 18.65
C PRO A 415 -0.52 16.71 18.87
N SER A 416 -0.39 16.27 20.12
CA SER A 416 0.56 15.24 20.52
C SER A 416 -0.05 14.32 21.57
N SER A 417 0.11 13.03 21.35
CA SER A 417 -0.20 11.97 22.31
C SER A 417 1.04 11.49 23.06
N CYS A 418 2.23 12.04 22.78
CA CYS A 418 3.49 11.62 23.41
C CYS A 418 3.41 11.64 24.95
N GLY A 419 3.86 10.56 25.59
CA GLY A 419 3.73 10.37 27.04
C GLY A 419 2.36 9.88 27.52
N HIS A 420 1.37 9.80 26.63
CA HIS A 420 0.02 9.27 26.92
C HIS A 420 -0.34 8.05 26.07
N ILE A 421 0.50 7.66 25.11
CA ILE A 421 0.33 6.45 24.31
C ILE A 421 0.55 5.24 25.23
N PRO A 422 -0.37 4.24 25.26
CA PRO A 422 -0.14 3.04 26.05
C PRO A 422 1.12 2.29 25.58
N PRO A 423 1.77 1.49 26.45
CA PRO A 423 2.92 0.69 26.06
C PRO A 423 2.61 -0.25 24.89
N GLY A 424 3.59 -0.41 24.00
CA GLY A 424 3.54 -1.32 22.86
C GLY A 424 4.39 -2.57 23.06
N ASN A 425 4.57 -3.33 21.97
CA ASN A 425 5.44 -4.50 21.92
C ASN A 425 6.91 -4.10 21.75
N SER A 426 7.82 -5.08 21.79
CA SER A 426 9.22 -4.88 21.38
C SER A 426 9.29 -4.77 19.86
N LEU A 427 10.03 -3.80 19.32
CA LEU A 427 10.34 -3.68 17.89
C LEU A 427 11.78 -4.08 17.57
N ALA A 428 12.40 -4.88 18.45
CA ALA A 428 13.76 -5.35 18.25
C ALA A 428 13.84 -6.24 16.99
N PRO A 429 14.89 -6.11 16.16
CA PRO A 429 15.08 -6.96 15.00
C PRO A 429 15.14 -8.45 15.34
N GLU A 430 14.57 -9.28 14.46
CA GLU A 430 14.63 -10.74 14.57
C GLU A 430 16.09 -11.23 14.53
N GLN A 431 16.37 -12.29 15.27
CA GLN A 431 17.70 -12.88 15.39
C GLN A 431 17.72 -14.27 14.76
N HIS A 432 18.82 -14.62 14.08
CA HIS A 432 18.97 -15.96 13.49
C HIS A 432 18.96 -17.04 14.59
N THR A 433 18.28 -18.17 14.37
CA THR A 433 18.22 -19.25 15.37
C THR A 433 19.64 -19.71 15.76
N GLY A 434 19.96 -19.66 17.06
CA GLY A 434 21.25 -20.10 17.61
C GLY A 434 22.36 -19.02 17.64
N SER A 435 22.01 -17.76 17.43
CA SER A 435 22.91 -16.60 17.62
C SER A 435 23.02 -16.11 19.07
#